data_AF-A0A7S1AJP5-F1
#
_entry.id   AF-A0A7S1AJP5-F1
#
_cell.length_a   1.000
_cell.length_b   1.000
_cell.length_c   1.000
_cell.angle_alpha   90.00
_cell.angle_beta   90.00
_cell.angle_gamma   90.00
#
_symmetry.space_group_name_H-M   'P 1'
#
loop_
_entity.id
_entity.type
_entity.pdbx_description
1 polymer ?
#
loop_
_entity_poly.entity_id
_entity_poly.type
_entity_poly.pdbx_seq_one_letter_code
_entity_poly.pdbx_strand_id
1 'polypeptide(L)'
;MQLLGSVTCLSMVLIPVVGLNVVQNPLVVAPVTGALGHNVSAPDGIVSLPMDLARMSSDCNCRFEGYCTCEGARAFMSCIRDACSQSSCDCDRSYHFDNACNHLAGTCPSLGLQCSTTEVSCMKRTYVPQSVPFNTSRDQPREARPANRAPNPVQPSPVQSTPGVTVQPIDRPSLRDRALQTSSQSGVSWWEAHRSLLVWWTLSAAVHSLIILAFAFVYNRYRITLAFKPGKGAHDQGKFRFGLFDCFNSSQLCLLGCCCPCLRWPDTVDKVMRWPSYWLLVAVMILESVFDGLCHGLLGLLFVLFGCYMRQRMRSKYQMENTSGIMVLDLLAWCCCTPCAIVQEARHCELQRNGVKKHKVTGSGDV
;
A
#
# COMPACT_ATOMS: atom_id res chain seq x y z
N MET A 1 -23.31 -0.50 -3.22
CA MET A 1 -23.40 -1.17 -1.89
C MET A 1 -22.90 -2.63 -1.89
N GLN A 2 -21.83 -2.98 -2.62
CA GLN A 2 -21.32 -4.38 -2.66
C GLN A 2 -19.78 -4.52 -2.63
N LEU A 3 -19.02 -3.49 -2.22
CA LEU A 3 -17.55 -3.54 -2.22
C LEU A 3 -16.88 -3.46 -0.84
N LEU A 4 -17.64 -3.35 0.25
CA LEU A 4 -17.08 -3.25 1.61
C LEU A 4 -16.79 -4.61 2.29
N GLY A 5 -17.20 -5.74 1.70
CA GLY A 5 -17.07 -7.07 2.31
C GLY A 5 -15.77 -7.82 2.00
N SER A 6 -14.99 -7.36 1.02
CA SER A 6 -13.71 -7.98 0.63
C SER A 6 -12.50 -7.34 1.32
N VAL A 7 -12.73 -6.27 2.07
CA VAL A 7 -11.66 -5.46 2.66
C VAL A 7 -11.17 -6.08 3.97
N THR A 8 -11.95 -6.82 4.75
CA THR A 8 -11.55 -7.21 6.12
C THR A 8 -10.34 -8.16 6.18
N CYS A 9 -10.20 -9.14 5.28
CA CYS A 9 -9.04 -10.03 5.29
C CYS A 9 -7.78 -9.40 4.64
N LEU A 10 -7.95 -8.51 3.65
CA LEU A 10 -6.83 -7.80 3.02
C LEU A 10 -6.38 -6.57 3.83
N SER A 11 -7.30 -5.92 4.54
CA SER A 11 -7.02 -4.77 5.40
C SER A 11 -6.32 -5.17 6.68
N MET A 12 -6.54 -6.37 7.23
CA MET A 12 -5.76 -6.85 8.38
C MET A 12 -4.26 -7.05 8.07
N VAL A 13 -3.88 -7.23 6.79
CA VAL A 13 -2.47 -7.29 6.37
C VAL A 13 -1.95 -5.92 5.90
N LEU A 14 -2.81 -5.01 5.45
CA LEU A 14 -2.42 -3.70 4.89
C LEU A 14 -2.61 -2.50 5.84
N ILE A 15 -3.36 -2.63 6.93
CA ILE A 15 -3.54 -1.54 7.92
C ILE A 15 -2.23 -1.15 8.64
N PRO A 16 -1.22 -2.03 8.87
CA PRO A 16 0.05 -1.56 9.41
C PRO A 16 0.78 -0.58 8.46
N VAL A 17 0.50 -0.64 7.15
CA VAL A 17 1.15 0.22 6.14
C VAL A 17 0.47 1.59 6.03
N VAL A 18 -0.82 1.68 6.32
CA VAL A 18 -1.58 2.95 6.20
C VAL A 18 -1.62 3.73 7.52
N GLY A 19 -1.67 3.04 8.67
CA GLY A 19 -1.76 3.68 9.99
C GLY A 19 -0.51 4.46 10.42
N LEU A 20 0.67 4.11 9.90
CA LEU A 20 1.92 4.85 10.14
C LEU A 20 2.00 6.17 9.36
N ASN A 21 1.18 6.37 8.31
CA ASN A 21 1.22 7.58 7.49
C ASN A 21 0.32 8.73 7.99
N VAL A 22 -0.49 8.50 9.04
CA VAL A 22 -1.46 9.51 9.54
C VAL A 22 -0.91 10.31 10.74
N VAL A 23 0.24 9.94 11.30
CA VAL A 23 0.83 10.61 12.49
C VAL A 23 2.17 11.29 12.15
N GLN A 24 2.23 12.08 11.09
CA GLN A 24 3.26 13.12 10.94
C GLN A 24 2.61 14.45 10.51
N ASN A 25 2.55 15.35 11.49
CA ASN A 25 2.33 16.81 11.51
C ASN A 25 1.75 17.57 10.28
N PRO A 26 0.90 18.59 10.52
CA PRO A 26 0.50 19.56 9.51
C PRO A 26 1.55 20.66 9.43
N LEU A 27 2.63 20.47 8.68
CA LEU A 27 3.47 21.57 8.18
C LEU A 27 4.35 21.02 7.06
N VAL A 28 3.98 21.36 5.82
CA VAL A 28 4.75 21.18 4.58
C VAL A 28 5.13 19.73 4.29
N VAL A 29 4.23 18.99 3.64
CA VAL A 29 4.58 17.71 3.00
C VAL A 29 5.35 18.02 1.71
N ALA A 30 6.69 18.02 1.81
CA ALA A 30 7.50 17.49 0.73
C ALA A 30 7.24 15.98 0.67
N PRO A 31 7.01 15.37 -0.51
CA PRO A 31 6.83 13.93 -0.58
C PRO A 31 8.18 13.25 -0.33
N VAL A 32 8.38 12.75 0.88
CA VAL A 32 9.42 11.76 1.17
C VAL A 32 8.83 10.39 0.84
N THR A 33 8.93 9.99 -0.42
CA THR A 33 8.81 8.58 -0.81
C THR A 33 9.98 7.82 -0.20
N GLY A 34 9.72 7.12 0.91
CA GLY A 34 10.63 6.16 1.51
C GLY A 34 10.83 4.95 0.61
N ALA A 35 12.10 4.65 0.35
CA ALA A 35 12.63 3.53 -0.39
C ALA A 35 12.06 2.16 0.05
N LEU A 36 11.15 1.62 -0.76
CA LEU A 36 11.20 0.23 -1.24
C LEU A 36 10.92 0.22 -2.75
N GLY A 37 11.52 1.18 -3.47
CA GLY A 37 11.79 0.99 -4.88
C GLY A 37 13.04 0.13 -4.95
N HIS A 38 12.93 -1.07 -5.54
CA HIS A 38 14.12 -1.69 -6.11
C HIS A 38 14.80 -0.62 -6.98
N ASN A 39 15.97 -0.14 -6.56
CA ASN A 39 16.93 0.46 -7.46
C ASN A 39 17.41 -0.65 -8.38
N VAL A 40 16.59 -1.01 -9.37
CA VAL A 40 17.12 -1.51 -10.62
C VAL A 40 17.62 -0.27 -11.34
N SER A 41 18.87 0.08 -11.06
CA SER A 41 19.67 0.86 -12.00
C SER A 41 19.78 0.02 -13.27
N ALA A 42 18.78 0.11 -14.13
CA ALA A 42 18.90 -0.33 -15.50
C ALA A 42 19.95 0.58 -16.17
N PRO A 43 20.82 0.04 -17.02
CA PRO A 43 21.97 0.78 -17.55
C PRO A 43 21.61 1.87 -18.57
N ASP A 44 20.32 2.11 -18.82
CA ASP A 44 19.84 3.20 -19.66
C ASP A 44 18.77 3.97 -18.86
N GLY A 45 18.98 5.27 -18.62
CA GLY A 45 18.19 6.14 -17.73
C GLY A 45 16.73 6.39 -18.12
N ILE A 46 15.99 5.33 -18.44
CA ILE A 46 14.58 5.30 -18.81
C ILE A 46 13.76 5.12 -17.52
N VAL A 47 12.93 6.10 -17.21
CA VAL A 47 12.01 6.11 -16.07
C VAL A 47 10.60 5.78 -16.55
N SER A 48 9.93 4.85 -15.86
CA SER A 48 8.54 4.46 -16.13
C SER A 48 7.55 5.32 -15.33
N LEU A 49 6.47 5.75 -15.97
CA LEU A 49 5.37 6.48 -15.32
C LEU A 49 4.53 5.56 -14.41
N PRO A 50 3.92 6.08 -13.34
CA PRO A 50 2.92 5.36 -12.56
C PRO A 50 1.69 5.01 -13.43
N MET A 51 1.04 3.88 -13.15
CA MET A 51 -0.01 3.31 -14.01
C MET A 51 -1.15 4.28 -14.33
N ASP A 52 -1.59 5.08 -13.36
CA ASP A 52 -2.69 6.04 -13.56
C ASP A 52 -2.31 7.14 -14.56
N LEU A 53 -1.07 7.66 -14.44
CA LEU A 53 -0.55 8.69 -15.34
C LEU A 53 -0.27 8.12 -16.73
N ALA A 54 0.25 6.89 -16.82
CA ALA A 54 0.50 6.20 -18.08
C ALA A 54 -0.79 5.89 -18.85
N ARG A 55 -1.86 5.49 -18.15
CA ARG A 55 -3.17 5.22 -18.75
C ARG A 55 -3.81 6.49 -19.28
N MET A 56 -3.85 7.54 -18.45
CA MET A 56 -4.36 8.85 -18.85
C MET A 56 -3.59 9.42 -20.04
N SER A 57 -2.26 9.36 -20.03
CA SER A 57 -1.46 9.87 -21.15
C SER A 57 -1.72 9.08 -22.43
N SER A 58 -1.90 7.76 -22.35
CA SER A 58 -2.30 6.92 -23.49
C SER A 58 -3.67 7.31 -24.03
N ASP A 59 -4.66 7.50 -23.16
CA ASP A 59 -6.02 7.90 -23.55
C ASP A 59 -6.04 9.30 -24.19
N CYS A 60 -5.14 10.18 -23.75
CA CYS A 60 -4.94 11.52 -24.31
C CYS A 60 -3.96 11.56 -25.50
N ASN A 61 -3.43 10.41 -25.93
CA ASN A 61 -2.40 10.27 -26.97
C ASN A 61 -1.12 11.11 -26.73
N CYS A 62 -0.77 11.34 -25.46
CA CYS A 62 0.44 12.02 -25.01
C CYS A 62 1.51 11.01 -24.59
N ARG A 63 2.74 11.18 -25.09
CA ARG A 63 3.85 10.26 -24.83
C ARG A 63 4.93 10.92 -24.00
N PHE A 64 5.38 10.23 -22.95
CA PHE A 64 6.56 10.60 -22.18
C PHE A 64 7.79 9.87 -22.73
N GLU A 65 8.88 10.59 -22.96
CA GLU A 65 10.11 10.05 -23.59
C GLU A 65 10.99 9.23 -22.64
N GLY A 66 10.60 9.10 -21.37
CA GLY A 66 11.30 8.28 -20.38
C GLY A 66 12.51 8.94 -19.73
N TYR A 67 12.92 10.14 -20.17
CA TYR A 67 14.03 10.89 -19.58
C TYR A 67 13.53 12.07 -18.74
N CYS A 68 14.06 12.23 -17.53
CA CYS A 68 13.74 13.35 -16.64
C CYS A 68 14.48 14.63 -17.06
N THR A 69 14.03 15.26 -18.15
CA THR A 69 14.47 16.59 -18.60
C THR A 69 13.37 17.62 -18.36
N CYS A 70 13.74 18.86 -18.03
CA CYS A 70 12.74 19.92 -17.82
C CYS A 70 11.93 20.20 -19.09
N GLU A 71 12.58 20.17 -20.25
CA GLU A 71 11.93 20.34 -21.55
C GLU A 71 10.94 19.21 -21.83
N GLY A 72 11.35 17.95 -21.64
CA GLY A 72 10.47 16.80 -21.81
C GLY A 72 9.29 16.78 -20.84
N ALA A 73 9.52 17.11 -19.57
CA ALA A 73 8.47 17.19 -18.56
C ALA A 73 7.44 18.29 -18.88
N ARG A 74 7.89 19.48 -19.30
CA ARG A 74 6.99 20.57 -19.70
C ARG A 74 6.24 20.24 -20.98
N ALA A 75 6.89 19.63 -21.97
CA ALA A 75 6.26 19.24 -23.23
C ALA A 75 5.16 18.18 -23.01
N PHE A 76 5.44 17.16 -22.20
CA PHE A 76 4.48 16.12 -21.84
C PHE A 76 3.25 16.71 -21.13
N MET A 77 3.47 17.58 -20.14
CA MET A 77 2.37 18.22 -19.40
C MET A 77 1.58 19.18 -20.28
N SER A 78 2.22 19.90 -21.20
CA SER A 78 1.53 20.74 -22.20
C SER A 78 0.60 19.91 -23.07
N CYS A 79 1.05 18.75 -23.56
CA CYS A 79 0.21 17.84 -24.35
C CYS A 79 -1.06 17.45 -23.60
N ILE A 80 -0.95 17.05 -22.33
CA ILE A 80 -2.10 16.65 -21.50
C ILE A 80 -3.09 17.81 -21.36
N ARG A 81 -2.61 19.02 -21.04
CA ARG A 81 -3.45 20.21 -20.94
C ARG A 81 -4.18 20.50 -22.26
N ASP A 82 -3.45 20.48 -23.36
CA ASP A 82 -3.97 20.88 -24.65
C ASP A 82 -4.99 19.84 -25.15
N ALA A 83 -4.76 18.54 -24.93
CA ALA A 83 -5.71 17.47 -25.21
C ALA A 83 -7.00 17.59 -24.38
N CYS A 84 -6.88 17.91 -23.09
CA CYS A 84 -8.04 18.13 -22.23
C CYS A 84 -8.86 19.36 -22.67
N SER A 85 -8.18 20.42 -23.13
CA SER A 85 -8.84 21.65 -23.58
C SER A 85 -9.59 21.48 -24.90
N GLN A 86 -9.14 20.58 -25.76
CA GLN A 86 -9.69 20.36 -27.10
C GLN A 86 -10.82 19.32 -27.12
N SER A 87 -11.26 18.81 -25.96
CA SER A 87 -12.22 17.69 -25.85
C SER A 87 -11.80 16.41 -26.59
N SER A 88 -10.52 16.28 -26.97
CA SER A 88 -9.97 15.07 -27.59
C SER A 88 -9.78 13.94 -26.59
N CYS A 89 -9.91 14.22 -25.29
CA CYS A 89 -9.90 13.27 -24.20
C CYS A 89 -10.86 13.73 -23.09
N ASP A 90 -11.45 12.78 -22.38
CA ASP A 90 -12.36 13.06 -21.26
C ASP A 90 -11.55 13.30 -19.98
N CYS A 91 -11.26 14.56 -19.70
CA CYS A 91 -10.60 14.98 -18.47
C CYS A 91 -11.67 15.46 -17.49
N ASP A 92 -11.96 14.66 -16.46
CA ASP A 92 -12.94 14.97 -15.42
C ASP A 92 -12.69 16.37 -14.80
N ARG A 93 -13.74 17.20 -14.73
CA ARG A 93 -13.65 18.67 -14.83
C ARG A 93 -12.97 19.44 -13.67
N SER A 94 -12.29 18.82 -12.71
CA SER A 94 -11.81 19.57 -11.54
C SER A 94 -10.42 19.31 -10.97
N TYR A 95 -9.69 18.22 -11.31
CA TYR A 95 -8.43 17.93 -10.57
C TYR A 95 -7.28 17.24 -11.34
N HIS A 96 -7.31 17.12 -12.67
CA HIS A 96 -6.32 16.28 -13.37
C HIS A 96 -4.95 16.90 -13.62
N PHE A 97 -4.85 18.17 -13.98
CA PHE A 97 -3.56 18.74 -14.40
C PHE A 97 -2.57 18.85 -13.23
N ASP A 98 -3.03 19.35 -12.09
CA ASP A 98 -2.22 19.44 -10.87
C ASP A 98 -1.84 18.05 -10.35
N ASN A 99 -2.78 17.10 -10.34
CA ASN A 99 -2.48 15.72 -9.91
C ASN A 99 -1.47 15.03 -10.86
N ALA A 100 -1.66 15.14 -12.17
CA ALA A 100 -0.73 14.61 -13.17
C ALA A 100 0.67 15.21 -13.03
N CYS A 101 0.74 16.52 -12.76
CA CYS A 101 2.00 17.22 -12.51
C CYS A 101 2.69 16.71 -11.24
N ASN A 102 1.95 16.52 -10.14
CA ASN A 102 2.51 16.00 -8.89
C ASN A 102 3.00 14.54 -9.03
N HIS A 103 2.30 13.71 -9.80
CA HIS A 103 2.77 12.36 -10.14
C HIS A 103 4.05 12.38 -10.99
N LEU A 104 4.16 13.31 -11.94
CA LEU A 104 5.38 13.51 -12.72
C LEU A 104 6.54 14.05 -11.85
N ALA A 105 6.26 14.93 -10.91
CA ALA A 105 7.23 15.44 -9.94
C ALA A 105 7.79 14.33 -9.03
N GLY A 106 6.95 13.39 -8.60
CA GLY A 106 7.40 12.19 -7.88
C GLY A 106 8.23 11.24 -8.74
N THR A 107 7.95 11.18 -10.04
CA THR A 107 8.70 10.35 -11.01
C THR A 107 10.07 10.96 -11.34
N CYS A 108 10.15 12.30 -11.38
CA CYS A 108 11.35 13.06 -11.73
C CYS A 108 11.73 14.10 -10.64
N PRO A 109 12.17 13.65 -9.44
CA PRO A 109 12.44 14.54 -8.31
C PRO A 109 13.62 15.51 -8.57
N SER A 110 14.52 15.17 -9.50
CA SER A 110 15.67 16.00 -9.87
C SER A 110 15.30 17.32 -10.57
N LEU A 111 14.09 17.42 -11.12
CA LEU A 111 13.65 18.57 -11.91
C LEU A 111 13.11 19.73 -11.07
N GLY A 112 12.75 19.48 -9.80
CA GLY A 112 12.13 20.51 -8.95
C GLY A 112 10.91 21.15 -9.62
N LEU A 113 9.98 20.31 -10.11
CA LEU A 113 8.76 20.76 -10.79
C LEU A 113 7.88 21.54 -9.82
N GLN A 114 7.42 22.71 -10.26
CA GLN A 114 6.39 23.51 -9.63
C GLN A 114 5.10 23.37 -10.44
N CYS A 115 4.10 22.78 -9.81
CA CYS A 115 2.80 22.50 -10.38
C CYS A 115 1.82 23.65 -10.07
N SER A 116 1.18 24.16 -11.11
CA SER A 116 0.03 25.08 -11.02
C SER A 116 -1.17 24.39 -11.68
N THR A 117 -2.34 25.02 -11.64
CA THR A 117 -3.57 24.47 -12.24
C THR A 117 -3.53 24.42 -13.77
N THR A 118 -2.66 25.20 -14.43
CA THR A 118 -2.59 25.30 -15.90
C THR A 118 -1.16 25.31 -16.47
N GLU A 119 -0.13 25.37 -15.64
CA GLU A 119 1.26 25.46 -16.07
C GLU A 119 2.20 24.66 -15.16
N VAL A 120 3.27 24.13 -15.75
CA VAL A 120 4.38 23.48 -15.05
C VAL A 120 5.65 24.27 -15.30
N SER A 121 6.36 24.61 -14.22
CA SER A 121 7.66 25.27 -14.25
C SER A 121 8.72 24.41 -13.57
N CYS A 122 9.96 24.44 -14.05
CA CYS A 122 11.07 23.78 -13.35
C CYS A 122 11.91 24.83 -12.62
N MET A 123 12.31 24.56 -11.38
CA MET A 123 13.29 25.42 -10.73
C MET A 123 14.65 25.27 -11.43
N LYS A 124 15.14 26.34 -12.04
CA LYS A 124 16.58 26.45 -12.33
C LYS A 124 17.30 26.38 -10.99
N ARG A 125 18.05 25.29 -10.74
CA ARG A 125 19.11 25.34 -9.72
C ARG A 125 20.06 26.45 -10.17
N THR A 126 19.95 27.64 -9.59
CA THR A 126 21.09 28.55 -9.49
C THR A 126 22.06 27.85 -8.56
N TYR A 127 22.91 27.01 -9.16
CA TYR A 127 24.11 26.55 -8.50
C TYR A 127 24.92 27.81 -8.19
N VAL A 128 24.88 28.27 -6.93
CA VAL A 128 25.93 29.13 -6.39
C VAL A 128 27.16 28.23 -6.34
N PRO A 129 28.18 28.43 -7.18
CA PRO A 129 29.38 27.62 -7.09
C PRO A 129 30.01 27.93 -5.74
N GLN A 130 30.10 26.93 -4.87
CA GLN A 130 31.13 26.96 -3.84
C GLN A 130 32.46 27.03 -4.60
N SER A 131 33.16 28.14 -4.43
CA SER A 131 34.48 28.37 -5.02
C SER A 131 35.46 27.35 -4.44
N VAL A 132 35.58 26.21 -5.11
CA VAL A 132 36.74 25.33 -4.99
C VAL A 132 37.58 25.59 -6.24
N PRO A 133 38.82 26.08 -6.11
CA PRO A 133 39.66 26.34 -7.27
C PRO A 133 40.12 24.99 -7.83
N PHE A 134 39.49 24.54 -8.92
CA PHE A 134 39.97 23.42 -9.70
C PHE A 134 40.69 23.95 -10.93
N ASN A 135 42.01 23.83 -10.89
CA ASN A 135 42.93 24.26 -11.93
C ASN A 135 42.68 23.39 -13.18
N THR A 136 42.29 24.01 -14.29
CA THR A 136 42.16 23.35 -15.58
C THR A 136 43.25 23.86 -16.51
N SER A 137 44.36 23.13 -16.57
CA SER A 137 45.25 23.14 -17.73
C SER A 137 44.57 22.32 -18.82
N ARG A 138 44.18 22.95 -19.92
CA ARG A 138 43.87 22.26 -21.17
C ARG A 138 44.81 22.78 -22.24
N ASP A 139 45.55 21.85 -22.82
CA ASP A 139 46.30 22.01 -24.05
C ASP A 139 45.40 22.49 -25.20
N GLN A 140 45.86 23.51 -25.93
CA GLN A 140 45.80 23.52 -27.39
C GLN A 140 46.93 24.40 -27.98
N PRO A 141 47.43 24.09 -29.20
CA PRO A 141 48.76 24.49 -29.66
C PRO A 141 48.82 25.80 -30.48
N ARG A 142 50.01 26.41 -30.37
CA ARG A 142 50.72 27.40 -31.22
C ARG A 142 50.04 27.91 -32.51
N GLU A 143 50.04 29.24 -32.67
CA GLU A 143 50.90 29.92 -33.66
C GLU A 143 51.19 31.39 -33.26
N ALA A 144 52.33 31.93 -33.71
CA ALA A 144 53.03 33.08 -33.11
C ALA A 144 53.22 34.25 -34.08
N ARG A 145 53.07 35.51 -33.62
CA ARG A 145 53.90 36.70 -33.98
C ARG A 145 53.47 38.01 -33.31
N PRO A 146 54.27 39.11 -33.33
CA PRO A 146 54.78 39.66 -32.07
C PRO A 146 54.50 41.16 -31.85
N ALA A 147 54.76 41.56 -30.60
CA ALA A 147 55.33 42.81 -30.10
C ALA A 147 54.64 44.17 -30.41
N ASN A 148 54.55 44.94 -29.30
CA ASN A 148 54.48 46.39 -29.17
C ASN A 148 53.10 47.06 -29.16
N ARG A 149 52.57 47.33 -27.95
CA ARG A 149 52.42 48.69 -27.40
C ARG A 149 51.74 48.66 -26.04
N ALA A 150 52.40 49.24 -25.04
CA ALA A 150 51.74 49.75 -23.85
C ALA A 150 51.02 51.07 -24.21
N PRO A 151 49.82 51.32 -23.65
CA PRO A 151 49.61 52.65 -23.07
C PRO A 151 48.80 52.63 -21.75
N ASN A 152 49.41 53.32 -20.77
CA ASN A 152 48.89 54.15 -19.68
C ASN A 152 47.83 53.69 -18.65
N PRO A 153 48.01 54.09 -17.37
CA PRO A 153 47.07 53.84 -16.29
C PRO A 153 45.86 54.79 -16.37
N VAL A 154 44.65 54.22 -16.27
CA VAL A 154 43.39 54.95 -16.15
C VAL A 154 43.20 55.40 -14.71
N GLN A 155 43.08 56.71 -14.50
CA GLN A 155 42.68 57.30 -13.21
C GLN A 155 41.19 57.05 -12.91
N PRO A 156 40.81 56.85 -11.63
CA PRO A 156 39.40 56.76 -11.23
C PRO A 156 38.73 58.13 -11.22
N SER A 157 37.52 58.20 -11.79
CA SER A 157 36.63 59.37 -11.74
C SER A 157 35.89 59.48 -10.40
N PRO A 158 35.41 60.69 -10.02
CA PRO A 158 34.81 60.95 -8.72
C PRO A 158 33.38 60.41 -8.61
N VAL A 159 33.10 59.81 -7.45
CA VAL A 159 31.77 59.40 -7.00
C VAL A 159 30.92 60.64 -6.75
N GLN A 160 29.84 60.81 -7.53
CA GLN A 160 28.79 61.78 -7.23
C GLN A 160 27.84 61.20 -6.18
N SER A 161 27.71 61.94 -5.09
CA SER A 161 26.81 61.70 -3.97
C SER A 161 25.38 62.12 -4.30
N THR A 162 24.47 61.15 -4.34
CA THR A 162 23.02 61.42 -4.34
C THR A 162 22.54 61.57 -2.90
N PRO A 163 21.93 62.69 -2.48
CA PRO A 163 21.33 62.82 -1.17
C PRO A 163 19.88 62.30 -1.19
N GLY A 164 19.51 61.53 -0.17
CA GLY A 164 18.12 61.45 0.28
C GLY A 164 17.33 60.22 -0.19
N VAL A 165 17.77 59.01 0.17
CA VAL A 165 16.85 57.90 0.43
C VAL A 165 16.99 57.52 1.88
N THR A 166 16.01 57.90 2.69
CA THR A 166 15.87 57.47 4.09
C THR A 166 15.57 55.98 4.08
N VAL A 167 16.61 55.16 4.23
CA VAL A 167 16.46 53.74 4.52
C VAL A 167 15.93 53.64 5.95
N GLN A 168 14.64 53.35 6.08
CA GLN A 168 14.06 52.87 7.33
C GLN A 168 14.81 51.60 7.76
N PRO A 169 15.21 51.46 9.04
CA PRO A 169 15.83 50.23 9.51
C PRO A 169 14.85 49.08 9.29
N ILE A 170 15.25 48.09 8.49
CA ILE A 170 14.57 46.80 8.51
C ILE A 170 14.95 46.19 9.86
N ASP A 171 14.04 46.26 10.83
CA ASP A 171 14.12 45.53 12.08
C ASP A 171 14.22 44.03 11.74
N ARG A 172 15.46 43.52 11.67
CA ARG A 172 15.69 42.08 11.66
C ARG A 172 15.25 41.59 13.04
N PRO A 173 14.19 40.77 13.15
CA PRO A 173 13.86 40.16 14.42
C PRO A 173 15.09 39.42 14.93
N SER A 174 15.42 39.61 16.21
CA SER A 174 16.62 39.03 16.77
C SER A 174 16.54 37.50 16.64
N LEU A 175 17.68 36.83 16.44
CA LEU A 175 17.75 35.36 16.43
C LEU A 175 17.17 34.74 17.72
N ARG A 176 17.13 35.50 18.82
CA ARG A 176 16.50 35.14 20.09
C ARG A 176 14.96 35.09 20.00
N ASP A 177 14.35 36.02 19.26
CA ASP A 177 12.89 36.05 19.10
C ASP A 177 12.39 34.93 18.19
N ARG A 178 13.20 34.54 17.18
CA ARG A 178 12.95 33.31 16.40
C ARG A 178 13.05 32.04 17.23
N ALA A 179 14.02 31.94 18.13
CA ALA A 179 14.19 30.77 19.00
C ALA A 179 13.06 30.62 20.01
N LEU A 180 12.51 31.73 20.53
CA LEU A 180 11.37 31.73 21.45
C LEU A 180 10.03 31.48 20.75
N GLN A 181 9.87 31.88 19.49
CA GLN A 181 8.64 31.56 18.74
C GLN A 181 8.59 30.11 18.25
N THR A 182 9.73 29.46 17.99
CA THR A 182 9.77 28.03 17.61
C THR A 182 9.37 27.06 18.73
N SER A 183 9.29 27.48 19.99
CA SER A 183 8.90 26.59 21.10
C SER A 183 7.40 26.61 21.45
N SER A 184 6.60 27.48 20.81
CA SER A 184 5.21 27.74 21.23
C SER A 184 4.12 27.29 20.26
N GLN A 185 4.44 26.60 19.15
CA GLN A 185 3.43 26.05 18.24
C GLN A 185 3.45 24.52 18.21
N SER A 186 2.25 23.96 18.41
CA SER A 186 1.81 22.56 18.32
C SER A 186 2.30 21.56 19.37
N GLY A 187 2.07 21.87 20.65
CA GLY A 187 1.88 20.84 21.67
C GLY A 187 0.47 20.26 21.61
N VAL A 188 0.04 19.71 20.46
CA VAL A 188 -1.12 18.80 20.50
C VAL A 188 -0.61 17.62 21.31
N SER A 189 -1.14 17.48 22.51
CA SER A 189 -0.60 16.51 23.41
C SER A 189 -0.74 15.11 22.79
N TRP A 190 0.29 14.30 22.90
CA TRP A 190 0.28 12.94 22.33
C TRP A 190 -0.95 12.16 22.81
N TRP A 191 -1.40 12.40 24.05
CA TRP A 191 -2.60 11.80 24.63
C TRP A 191 -3.91 12.28 23.97
N GLU A 192 -4.00 13.53 23.52
CA GLU A 192 -5.20 14.05 22.86
C GLU A 192 -5.38 13.44 21.46
N ALA A 193 -4.28 13.31 20.70
CA ALA A 193 -4.29 12.65 19.38
C ALA A 193 -4.56 11.14 19.49
N HIS A 194 -3.98 10.47 20.49
CA HIS A 194 -4.20 9.04 20.72
C HIS A 194 -5.61 8.75 21.26
N ARG A 195 -6.21 9.65 22.05
CA ARG A 195 -7.57 9.47 22.57
C ARG A 195 -8.61 9.37 21.45
N SER A 196 -8.55 10.24 20.44
CA SER A 196 -9.48 10.16 19.31
C SER A 196 -9.30 8.86 18.52
N LEU A 197 -8.07 8.43 18.27
CA LEU A 197 -7.79 7.19 17.53
C LEU A 197 -8.30 5.95 18.29
N LEU A 198 -8.08 5.89 19.61
CA LEU A 198 -8.57 4.80 20.46
C LEU A 198 -10.10 4.76 20.54
N VAL A 199 -10.77 5.92 20.60
CA VAL A 199 -12.23 6.00 20.58
C VAL A 199 -12.78 5.49 19.24
N TRP A 200 -12.20 5.91 18.11
CA TRP A 200 -12.61 5.42 16.79
C TRP A 200 -12.38 3.93 16.62
N TRP A 201 -11.23 3.44 17.07
CA TRP A 201 -10.89 2.03 17.02
C TRP A 201 -11.84 1.18 17.89
N THR A 202 -12.11 1.60 19.13
CA THR A 202 -13.02 0.87 20.03
C THR A 202 -14.45 0.83 19.49
N LEU A 203 -14.97 1.94 18.98
CA LEU A 203 -16.30 2.00 18.36
C LEU A 203 -16.38 1.10 17.12
N SER A 204 -15.37 1.16 16.24
CA SER A 204 -15.29 0.31 15.05
C SER A 204 -15.22 -1.17 15.42
N ALA A 205 -14.36 -1.53 16.38
CA ALA A 205 -14.20 -2.89 16.87
C ALA A 205 -15.50 -3.43 17.50
N ALA A 206 -16.21 -2.60 18.27
CA ALA A 206 -17.50 -2.95 18.85
C ALA A 206 -18.55 -3.22 17.78
N VAL A 207 -18.70 -2.32 16.79
CA VAL A 207 -19.64 -2.50 15.68
C VAL A 207 -19.30 -3.77 14.87
N HIS A 208 -18.03 -3.98 14.55
CA HIS A 208 -17.57 -5.16 13.83
C HIS A 208 -17.87 -6.46 14.60
N SER A 209 -17.59 -6.48 15.90
CA SER A 209 -17.87 -7.63 16.78
C SER A 209 -19.36 -7.94 16.85
N LEU A 210 -20.22 -6.91 16.95
CA LEU A 210 -21.68 -7.07 16.94
C LEU A 210 -22.18 -7.66 15.62
N ILE A 211 -21.63 -7.20 14.49
CA ILE A 211 -21.94 -7.75 13.17
C ILE A 211 -21.53 -9.23 13.10
N ILE A 212 -20.29 -9.57 13.48
CA ILE A 212 -19.82 -10.96 13.52
C ILE A 212 -20.74 -11.81 14.38
N LEU A 213 -21.09 -11.36 15.59
CA LEU A 213 -21.97 -12.10 16.50
C LEU A 213 -23.36 -12.30 15.92
N ALA A 214 -23.95 -11.29 15.29
CA ALA A 214 -25.25 -11.38 14.65
C ALA A 214 -25.24 -12.41 13.52
N PHE A 215 -24.27 -12.32 12.60
CA PHE A 215 -24.12 -13.29 11.53
C PHE A 215 -23.75 -14.69 12.03
N ALA A 216 -22.90 -14.81 13.06
CA ALA A 216 -22.55 -16.08 13.70
C ALA A 216 -23.77 -16.74 14.33
N PHE A 217 -24.65 -15.97 14.98
CA PHE A 217 -25.88 -16.48 15.57
C PHE A 217 -26.82 -17.04 14.50
N VAL A 218 -27.07 -16.27 13.43
CA VAL A 218 -27.88 -16.73 12.29
C VAL A 218 -27.23 -17.93 11.62
N TYR A 219 -25.92 -17.87 11.34
CA TYR A 219 -25.17 -18.96 10.72
C TYR A 219 -25.23 -20.23 11.56
N ASN A 220 -25.08 -20.14 12.88
CA ASN A 220 -25.13 -21.28 13.79
C ASN A 220 -26.49 -22.01 13.75
N ARG A 221 -27.59 -21.29 13.50
CA ARG A 221 -28.92 -21.91 13.34
C ARG A 221 -29.01 -22.79 12.10
N TYR A 222 -28.33 -22.44 11.01
CA TYR A 222 -28.48 -23.12 9.72
C TYR A 222 -27.30 -24.03 9.33
N ARG A 223 -26.09 -23.81 9.87
CA ARG A 223 -24.83 -24.46 9.46
C ARG A 223 -24.82 -25.99 9.54
N ILE A 224 -25.63 -26.57 10.42
CA ILE A 224 -25.72 -28.04 10.56
C ILE A 224 -26.61 -28.62 9.46
N THR A 225 -27.68 -27.90 9.09
CA THR A 225 -28.64 -28.33 8.06
C THR A 225 -28.13 -28.09 6.64
N LEU A 226 -27.43 -26.97 6.42
CA LEU A 226 -26.81 -26.65 5.14
C LEU A 226 -25.68 -27.63 4.84
N ALA A 227 -25.78 -28.35 3.73
CA ALA A 227 -24.71 -29.16 3.19
C ALA A 227 -24.20 -28.46 1.93
N PHE A 228 -22.95 -28.00 1.96
CA PHE A 228 -22.35 -27.38 0.79
C PHE A 228 -21.90 -28.47 -0.19
N LYS A 229 -21.99 -28.17 -1.49
CA LYS A 229 -21.46 -29.05 -2.54
C LYS A 229 -19.97 -28.73 -2.72
N PRO A 230 -19.05 -29.65 -2.36
CA PRO A 230 -17.61 -29.38 -2.38
C PRO A 230 -17.01 -29.35 -3.80
N GLY A 231 -17.80 -29.53 -4.85
CA GLY A 231 -17.32 -29.65 -6.24
C GLY A 231 -16.67 -31.01 -6.53
N LYS A 232 -16.23 -31.20 -7.78
CA LYS A 232 -15.42 -32.37 -8.18
C LYS A 232 -13.97 -32.10 -7.78
N GLY A 233 -13.30 -33.09 -7.19
CA GLY A 233 -11.88 -33.01 -6.82
C GLY A 233 -11.15 -34.28 -7.23
N ALA A 234 -9.86 -34.15 -7.52
CA ALA A 234 -9.00 -35.28 -7.86
C ALA A 234 -8.99 -36.31 -6.72
N HIS A 235 -8.86 -37.59 -7.08
CA HIS A 235 -8.74 -38.67 -6.12
C HIS A 235 -7.26 -38.99 -5.95
N ASP A 236 -6.62 -38.36 -4.97
CA ASP A 236 -5.26 -38.71 -4.54
C ASP A 236 -5.33 -39.17 -3.09
N GLN A 237 -4.80 -40.37 -2.81
CA GLN A 237 -4.77 -40.91 -1.46
C GLN A 237 -3.63 -40.24 -0.70
N GLY A 238 -3.91 -39.78 0.53
CA GLY A 238 -2.90 -39.16 1.38
C GLY A 238 -2.69 -37.65 1.19
N LYS A 239 -3.45 -36.97 0.30
CA LYS A 239 -3.39 -35.50 0.13
C LYS A 239 -4.77 -34.85 0.16
N PHE A 240 -4.80 -33.52 0.30
CA PHE A 240 -6.03 -32.76 0.08
C PHE A 240 -6.52 -32.97 -1.36
N ARG A 241 -7.76 -33.42 -1.52
CA ARG A 241 -8.41 -33.65 -2.83
C ARG A 241 -8.61 -32.40 -3.69
N PHE A 242 -8.52 -31.22 -3.10
CA PHE A 242 -8.71 -29.93 -3.75
C PHE A 242 -7.38 -29.18 -3.72
N GLY A 243 -7.04 -28.49 -4.82
CA GLY A 243 -5.86 -27.62 -4.85
C GLY A 243 -6.03 -26.40 -3.95
N LEU A 244 -4.93 -25.81 -3.50
CA LEU A 244 -4.97 -24.63 -2.62
C LEU A 244 -5.64 -23.42 -3.31
N PHE A 245 -5.29 -23.18 -4.58
CA PHE A 245 -5.86 -22.08 -5.38
C PHE A 245 -7.14 -22.47 -6.14
N ASP A 246 -7.72 -23.62 -5.82
CA ASP A 246 -8.95 -24.09 -6.44
C ASP A 246 -10.21 -23.54 -5.76
N CYS A 247 -10.13 -22.38 -5.10
CA CYS A 247 -11.25 -21.83 -4.32
C CYS A 247 -12.48 -21.51 -5.20
N PHE A 248 -12.26 -21.07 -6.44
CA PHE A 248 -13.32 -20.66 -7.37
C PHE A 248 -14.23 -21.79 -7.85
N ASN A 249 -13.80 -23.06 -7.76
CA ASN A 249 -14.61 -24.21 -8.16
C ASN A 249 -15.84 -24.46 -7.28
N SER A 250 -15.99 -23.73 -6.16
CA SER A 250 -17.23 -23.68 -5.39
C SER A 250 -17.50 -22.25 -4.94
N SER A 251 -18.24 -21.49 -5.75
CA SER A 251 -18.52 -20.06 -5.53
C SER A 251 -19.11 -19.77 -4.16
N GLN A 252 -20.01 -20.62 -3.66
CA GLN A 252 -20.63 -20.48 -2.33
C GLN A 252 -19.59 -20.60 -1.20
N LEU A 253 -18.70 -21.59 -1.28
CA LEU A 253 -17.66 -21.80 -0.29
C LEU A 253 -16.55 -20.75 -0.41
N CYS A 254 -16.23 -20.33 -1.64
CA CYS A 254 -15.29 -19.24 -1.89
C CYS A 254 -15.79 -17.93 -1.27
N LEU A 255 -17.04 -17.55 -1.53
CA LEU A 255 -17.64 -16.34 -0.95
C LEU A 255 -17.63 -16.40 0.58
N LEU A 256 -18.05 -17.53 1.15
CA LEU A 256 -18.12 -17.68 2.59
C LEU A 256 -16.73 -17.76 3.25
N GLY A 257 -15.74 -18.38 2.60
CA GLY A 257 -14.38 -18.48 3.11
C GLY A 257 -13.56 -17.20 2.92
N CYS A 258 -13.77 -16.46 1.84
CA CYS A 258 -13.06 -15.20 1.57
C CYS A 258 -13.69 -14.01 2.31
N CYS A 259 -15.02 -13.92 2.35
CA CYS A 259 -15.72 -12.77 2.95
C CYS A 259 -16.13 -13.01 4.40
N CYS A 260 -16.26 -14.26 4.84
CA CYS A 260 -16.65 -14.60 6.22
C CYS A 260 -15.78 -15.70 6.84
N PRO A 261 -14.43 -15.57 6.80
CA PRO A 261 -13.53 -16.57 7.39
C PRO A 261 -13.80 -16.78 8.88
N CYS A 262 -14.18 -15.73 9.61
CA CYS A 262 -14.55 -15.76 11.03
C CYS A 262 -15.79 -16.61 11.34
N LEU A 263 -16.59 -16.97 10.33
CA LEU A 263 -17.71 -17.89 10.47
C LEU A 263 -17.36 -19.26 9.89
N ARG A 264 -16.72 -19.26 8.71
CA ARG A 264 -16.47 -20.48 7.95
C ARG A 264 -15.42 -21.37 8.58
N TRP A 265 -14.32 -20.80 9.07
CA TRP A 265 -13.24 -21.58 9.64
C TRP A 265 -13.62 -22.21 10.98
N PRO A 266 -14.24 -21.48 11.94
CA PRO A 266 -14.82 -22.08 13.14
C PRO A 266 -15.78 -23.24 12.83
N ASP A 267 -16.59 -23.10 11.79
CA ASP A 267 -17.51 -24.14 11.36
C ASP A 267 -16.80 -25.42 10.91
N THR A 268 -15.74 -25.28 10.09
CA THR A 268 -14.93 -26.40 9.63
C THR A 268 -14.27 -27.11 10.80
N VAL A 269 -13.58 -26.37 11.68
CA VAL A 269 -12.85 -26.98 12.81
C VAL A 269 -13.81 -27.67 13.77
N ASP A 270 -14.94 -27.07 14.11
CA ASP A 270 -15.96 -27.66 14.98
C ASP A 270 -16.54 -28.97 14.38
N LYS A 271 -16.84 -28.97 13.07
CA LYS A 271 -17.33 -30.17 12.36
C LYS A 271 -16.27 -31.29 12.31
N VAL A 272 -15.00 -30.95 12.06
CA VAL A 272 -13.94 -31.95 11.90
C VAL A 272 -13.44 -32.43 13.26
N MET A 273 -13.08 -31.53 14.16
CA MET A 273 -12.40 -31.85 15.41
C MET A 273 -13.34 -32.12 16.58
N ARG A 274 -14.57 -31.60 16.57
CA ARG A 274 -15.53 -31.57 17.70
C ARG A 274 -15.06 -30.81 18.94
N TRP A 275 -13.77 -30.45 19.00
CA TRP A 275 -13.17 -29.55 19.96
C TRP A 275 -12.01 -28.81 19.29
N PRO A 276 -11.86 -27.49 19.47
CA PRO A 276 -12.71 -26.56 20.22
C PRO A 276 -14.10 -26.35 19.60
N SER A 277 -15.04 -25.84 20.40
CA SER A 277 -16.41 -25.58 19.94
C SER A 277 -16.49 -24.36 19.03
N TYR A 278 -17.52 -24.31 18.19
CA TYR A 278 -17.77 -23.18 17.29
C TYR A 278 -17.73 -21.80 17.97
N TRP A 279 -18.43 -21.64 19.09
CA TRP A 279 -18.49 -20.35 19.80
C TRP A 279 -17.15 -19.96 20.42
N LEU A 280 -16.37 -20.93 20.90
CA LEU A 280 -15.02 -20.67 21.38
C LEU A 280 -14.12 -20.16 20.25
N LEU A 281 -14.22 -20.77 19.07
CA LEU A 281 -13.46 -20.33 17.90
C LEU A 281 -13.91 -18.96 17.38
N VAL A 282 -15.22 -18.67 17.33
CA VAL A 282 -15.73 -17.34 16.99
C VAL A 282 -15.23 -16.29 17.99
N ALA A 283 -15.19 -16.60 19.28
CA ALA A 283 -14.63 -15.71 20.28
C ALA A 283 -13.13 -15.46 20.05
N VAL A 284 -12.36 -16.49 19.69
CA VAL A 284 -10.95 -16.34 19.29
C VAL A 284 -10.80 -15.42 18.07
N MET A 285 -11.65 -15.57 17.05
CA MET A 285 -11.63 -14.69 15.87
C MET A 285 -11.93 -13.23 16.24
N ILE A 286 -12.92 -12.99 17.11
CA ILE A 286 -13.26 -11.63 17.58
C ILE A 286 -12.13 -11.04 18.40
N LEU A 287 -11.53 -11.82 19.31
CA LEU A 287 -10.41 -11.37 20.14
C LEU A 287 -9.22 -10.99 19.27
N GLU A 288 -8.87 -11.81 18.27
CA GLU A 288 -7.81 -11.48 17.33
C GLU A 288 -8.09 -10.14 16.63
N SER A 289 -9.31 -9.94 16.12
CA SER A 289 -9.70 -8.69 15.46
C SER A 289 -9.71 -7.47 16.40
N VAL A 290 -10.03 -7.67 17.68
CA VAL A 290 -10.07 -6.61 18.71
C VAL A 290 -8.68 -6.32 19.27
N PHE A 291 -7.71 -7.23 19.22
CA PHE A 291 -6.40 -6.98 19.84
C PHE A 291 -5.26 -6.78 18.84
N ASP A 292 -5.48 -7.06 17.55
CA ASP A 292 -4.44 -6.89 16.52
C ASP A 292 -3.88 -5.46 16.47
N GLY A 293 -4.76 -4.45 16.59
CA GLY A 293 -4.36 -3.04 16.64
C GLY A 293 -3.53 -2.64 17.86
N LEU A 294 -3.60 -3.39 18.97
CA LEU A 294 -2.81 -3.15 20.18
C LEU A 294 -1.47 -3.88 20.13
N CYS A 295 -1.45 -5.07 19.55
CA CYS A 295 -0.30 -5.98 19.60
C CYS A 295 0.61 -5.93 18.36
N HIS A 296 0.38 -4.99 17.42
CA HIS A 296 1.21 -4.79 16.22
C HIS A 296 1.47 -6.09 15.43
N GLY A 297 0.44 -6.94 15.29
CA GLY A 297 0.51 -8.17 14.50
C GLY A 297 1.06 -9.42 15.21
N LEU A 298 1.51 -9.33 16.47
CA LEU A 298 1.96 -10.53 17.22
C LEU A 298 0.83 -11.56 17.37
N LEU A 299 -0.39 -11.10 17.59
CA LEU A 299 -1.57 -11.97 17.69
C LEU A 299 -1.93 -12.60 16.34
N GLY A 300 -1.77 -11.86 15.23
CA GLY A 300 -1.91 -12.42 13.89
C GLY A 300 -0.92 -13.56 13.62
N LEU A 301 0.33 -13.43 14.05
CA LEU A 301 1.32 -14.52 13.94
C LEU A 301 0.89 -15.76 14.75
N LEU A 302 0.43 -15.57 16.00
CA LEU A 302 -0.08 -16.67 16.83
C LEU A 302 -1.31 -17.33 16.20
N PHE A 303 -2.18 -16.55 15.56
CA PHE A 303 -3.35 -17.05 14.85
C PHE A 303 -2.98 -17.90 13.63
N VAL A 304 -1.99 -17.45 12.84
CA VAL A 304 -1.43 -18.24 11.73
C VAL A 304 -0.86 -19.57 12.20
N LEU A 305 -0.08 -19.55 13.29
CA LEU A 305 0.47 -20.78 13.88
C LEU A 305 -0.64 -21.71 14.38
N PHE A 306 -1.69 -21.15 14.98
CA PHE A 306 -2.86 -21.91 15.42
C PHE A 306 -3.65 -22.52 14.25
N GLY A 307 -3.84 -21.77 13.17
CA GLY A 307 -4.43 -22.25 11.92
C GLY A 307 -3.62 -23.39 11.30
N CYS A 308 -2.30 -23.23 11.20
CA CYS A 308 -1.39 -24.27 10.74
C CYS A 308 -1.45 -25.53 11.64
N TYR A 309 -1.46 -25.36 12.96
CA TYR A 309 -1.63 -26.46 13.92
C TYR A 309 -2.94 -27.22 13.68
N MET A 310 -4.07 -26.51 13.55
CA MET A 310 -5.36 -27.13 13.26
C MET A 310 -5.36 -27.88 11.94
N ARG A 311 -4.69 -27.33 10.93
CA ARG A 311 -4.52 -27.93 9.62
C ARG A 311 -3.66 -29.20 9.65
N GLN A 312 -2.59 -29.23 10.45
CA GLN A 312 -1.83 -30.47 10.70
C GLN A 312 -2.67 -31.53 11.40
N ARG A 313 -3.44 -31.12 12.41
CA ARG A 313 -4.32 -32.02 13.12
C ARG A 313 -5.38 -32.62 12.19
N MET A 314 -5.87 -31.86 11.20
CA MET A 314 -6.77 -32.38 10.15
C MET A 314 -6.08 -33.45 9.30
N ARG A 315 -4.83 -33.23 8.90
CA ARG A 315 -4.05 -34.25 8.17
C ARG A 315 -3.90 -35.54 8.96
N SER A 316 -3.50 -35.44 10.22
CA SER A 316 -3.38 -36.63 11.08
C SER A 316 -4.71 -37.37 11.22
N LYS A 317 -5.83 -36.65 11.37
CA LYS A 317 -7.17 -37.26 11.49
C LYS A 317 -7.61 -38.00 10.23
N TYR A 318 -7.24 -37.48 9.06
CA TYR A 318 -7.60 -38.07 7.78
C TYR A 318 -6.50 -38.96 7.18
N GLN A 319 -5.47 -39.32 7.96
CA GLN A 319 -4.34 -40.14 7.52
C GLN A 319 -3.68 -39.60 6.24
N MET A 320 -3.54 -38.27 6.16
CA MET A 320 -2.80 -37.59 5.08
C MET A 320 -1.30 -37.53 5.39
N GLU A 321 -0.50 -37.37 4.35
CA GLU A 321 0.95 -37.18 4.46
C GLU A 321 1.26 -35.95 5.32
N ASN A 322 2.16 -36.10 6.30
CA ASN A 322 2.56 -35.05 7.23
C ASN A 322 4.10 -35.00 7.36
N THR A 323 4.73 -34.61 6.26
CA THR A 323 6.19 -34.42 6.15
C THR A 323 6.56 -32.98 6.56
N SER A 324 7.80 -32.74 7.00
CA SER A 324 8.29 -31.38 7.35
C SER A 324 8.11 -30.35 6.23
N GLY A 325 8.30 -30.75 4.97
CA GLY A 325 8.02 -29.88 3.81
C GLY A 325 6.55 -29.48 3.68
N ILE A 326 5.62 -30.36 4.08
CA ILE A 326 4.18 -30.07 4.09
C ILE A 326 3.85 -29.06 5.20
N MET A 327 4.51 -29.16 6.35
CA MET A 327 4.36 -28.18 7.43
C MET A 327 4.75 -26.77 6.99
N VAL A 328 5.84 -26.62 6.25
CA VAL A 328 6.27 -25.34 5.67
C VAL A 328 5.24 -24.83 4.67
N LEU A 329 4.72 -25.71 3.81
CA LEU A 329 3.69 -25.35 2.84
C LEU A 329 2.40 -24.89 3.53
N ASP A 330 2.05 -25.47 4.67
CA ASP A 330 0.87 -25.08 5.45
C ASP A 330 1.04 -23.74 6.16
N LEU A 331 2.24 -23.48 6.66
CA LEU A 331 2.60 -22.17 7.18
C LEU A 331 2.47 -21.12 6.06
N LEU A 332 3.05 -21.36 4.89
CA LEU A 332 2.93 -20.46 3.73
C LEU A 332 1.48 -20.29 3.26
N ALA A 333 0.69 -21.37 3.27
CA ALA A 333 -0.72 -21.29 2.91
C ALA A 333 -1.50 -20.40 3.88
N TRP A 334 -1.27 -20.53 5.18
CA TRP A 334 -1.93 -19.70 6.20
C TRP A 334 -1.39 -18.26 6.26
N CYS A 335 -0.10 -18.04 5.96
CA CYS A 335 0.51 -16.70 5.89
C CYS A 335 0.09 -15.92 4.65
N CYS A 336 0.14 -16.55 3.46
CA CYS A 336 0.07 -15.85 2.18
C CYS A 336 -1.29 -16.02 1.47
N CYS A 337 -2.11 -17.00 1.86
CA CYS A 337 -3.40 -17.30 1.22
C CYS A 337 -4.39 -17.90 2.23
N THR A 338 -4.52 -17.29 3.42
CA THR A 338 -5.44 -17.73 4.48
C THR A 338 -6.85 -18.08 3.97
N PRO A 339 -7.53 -17.24 3.14
CA PRO A 339 -8.86 -17.59 2.65
C PRO A 339 -8.86 -18.86 1.79
N CYS A 340 -7.81 -19.08 1.00
CA CYS A 340 -7.63 -20.26 0.15
C CYS A 340 -7.48 -21.52 1.01
N ALA A 341 -6.66 -21.43 2.06
CA ALA A 341 -6.49 -22.51 3.04
C ALA A 341 -7.82 -22.86 3.73
N ILE A 342 -8.56 -21.85 4.22
CA ILE A 342 -9.88 -22.02 4.85
C ILE A 342 -10.88 -22.68 3.89
N VAL A 343 -10.94 -22.23 2.63
CA VAL A 343 -11.85 -22.80 1.61
C VAL A 343 -11.47 -24.25 1.29
N GLN A 344 -10.18 -24.55 1.16
CA GLN A 344 -9.71 -25.91 0.89
C GLN A 344 -10.09 -26.87 2.04
N GLU A 345 -9.87 -26.45 3.30
CA GLU A 345 -10.24 -27.21 4.51
C GLU A 345 -11.75 -27.45 4.59
N ALA A 346 -12.52 -26.38 4.34
CA ALA A 346 -13.96 -26.40 4.25
C ALA A 346 -14.47 -27.41 3.21
N ARG A 347 -13.93 -27.39 1.99
CA ARG A 347 -14.33 -28.32 0.91
C ARG A 347 -14.02 -29.76 1.29
N HIS A 348 -12.86 -30.01 1.88
CA HIS A 348 -12.49 -31.35 2.32
C HIS A 348 -13.44 -31.88 3.41
N CYS A 349 -13.74 -31.06 4.42
CA CYS A 349 -14.70 -31.40 5.46
C CYS A 349 -16.08 -31.78 4.90
N GLU A 350 -16.63 -30.97 3.99
CA GLU A 350 -17.96 -31.20 3.42
C GLU A 350 -18.00 -32.45 2.53
N LEU A 351 -16.92 -32.75 1.82
CA LEU A 351 -16.80 -33.97 1.03
C LEU A 351 -16.86 -35.23 1.90
N GLN A 352 -16.11 -35.27 3.01
CA GLN A 352 -16.11 -36.40 3.93
C GLN A 352 -17.50 -36.61 4.55
N ARG A 353 -18.15 -35.51 4.98
CA ARG A 353 -19.50 -35.54 5.53
C ARG A 353 -20.54 -36.06 4.53
N ASN A 354 -20.44 -35.66 3.26
CA ASN A 354 -21.34 -36.13 2.21
C ASN A 354 -21.09 -37.62 1.88
N GLY A 355 -19.85 -38.10 1.97
CA GLY A 355 -19.52 -39.53 1.84
C GLY A 355 -20.21 -40.39 2.91
N VAL A 356 -20.14 -39.99 4.18
CA VAL A 356 -20.79 -40.70 5.30
C VAL A 356 -22.32 -40.76 5.11
N LYS A 357 -22.95 -39.66 4.67
CA LYS A 357 -24.39 -39.64 4.40
C LYS A 357 -24.79 -40.65 3.31
N LYS A 358 -24.01 -40.77 2.24
CA LYS A 358 -24.29 -41.75 1.17
C LYS A 358 -24.22 -43.19 1.68
N HIS A 359 -23.17 -43.54 2.42
CA HIS A 359 -23.04 -44.89 2.99
C HIS A 359 -24.19 -45.26 3.94
N LYS A 360 -24.68 -44.31 4.74
CA LYS A 360 -25.82 -44.56 5.63
C LYS A 360 -27.13 -44.78 4.87
N VAL A 361 -27.32 -44.12 3.72
CA VAL A 361 -28.51 -44.31 2.87
C VAL A 361 -28.45 -45.66 2.15
N THR A 362 -27.30 -46.05 1.61
CA THR A 362 -27.14 -47.34 0.92
C THR A 362 -27.18 -48.53 1.89
N GLY A 363 -26.63 -48.38 3.09
CA GLY A 363 -26.62 -49.46 4.10
C GLY A 363 -27.92 -49.61 4.90
N SER A 364 -28.93 -48.77 4.67
CA SER A 364 -30.24 -48.85 5.33
C SER A 364 -31.34 -49.40 4.40
N GLY A 365 -30.99 -49.80 3.17
CA GLY A 365 -31.89 -50.39 2.18
C GLY A 365 -31.79 -51.91 2.05
N ASP A 366 -30.88 -52.54 2.80
CA ASP A 366 -30.67 -54.01 2.83
C ASP A 366 -31.06 -54.57 4.22
N VAL A 367 -32.33 -54.45 4.60
CA VAL A 367 -32.96 -55.23 5.70
C VAL A 367 -34.34 -55.69 5.27
#